data_AF-A0A9N8ZVM5-F1
#
_entry.id   AF-A0A9N8ZVM5-F1
#
_cell.length_a   1.000
_cell.length_b   1.000
_cell.length_c   1.000
_cell.angle_alpha   90.00
_cell.angle_beta   90.00
_cell.angle_gamma   90.00
#
_symmetry.space_group_name_H-M   'P 1'
#
loop_
_entity.id
_entity.type
_entity.pdbx_description
1 polymer ?
#
loop_
_entity_poly.entity_id
_entity_poly.type
_entity_poly.pdbx_seq_one_letter_code
_entity_poly.pdbx_strand_id
1 'polypeptide(L)'
;MIKKKDLTASNAEKYKSEFDILKENHKFLRSEEDESELTWEQRLAKKYYDKLFKEYCIAELKYYKEGKIALRWRTEKEVIIGKGQLTCASTRCSEKVDLKSWEVNFAYVEDGEKKNALVKIRLCPTCSYKLNYNKVHQEVDKEGTSEIKDSEQDKHEKRKRKSYDSASDQEQDIKSEGRQDVADGKKKNQMWSKDEEFDKYFSGSFD
;
A
#
# COMPACT_ATOMS: atom_id res chain seq x y z
N MET A 1 26.34 62.35 -35.93
CA MET A 1 26.58 61.20 -35.04
C MET A 1 25.30 60.88 -34.29
N ILE A 2 24.54 59.88 -34.75
CA ILE A 2 23.30 59.45 -34.10
C ILE A 2 23.68 58.32 -33.13
N LYS A 3 23.55 58.58 -31.83
CA LYS A 3 23.74 57.57 -30.78
C LYS A 3 22.62 56.54 -30.90
N LYS A 4 22.94 55.32 -31.33
CA LYS A 4 22.06 54.16 -31.17
C LYS A 4 21.95 53.91 -29.67
N LYS A 5 20.74 54.07 -29.12
CA LYS A 5 20.44 53.60 -27.77
C LYS A 5 20.34 52.09 -27.86
N ASP A 6 21.28 51.41 -27.22
CA ASP A 6 21.21 49.98 -26.98
C ASP A 6 19.91 49.69 -26.21
N LEU A 7 19.02 48.94 -26.84
CA LEU A 7 17.87 48.32 -26.18
C LEU A 7 18.43 47.23 -25.27
N THR A 8 18.80 47.62 -24.06
CA THR A 8 19.15 46.71 -22.99
C THR A 8 17.97 45.80 -22.69
N ALA A 9 18.26 44.50 -22.60
CA ALA A 9 17.36 43.44 -22.19
C ALA A 9 16.93 43.60 -20.72
N SER A 10 16.08 44.59 -20.46
CA SER A 10 15.52 44.89 -19.14
C SER A 10 14.00 44.96 -19.25
N ASN A 11 13.33 44.05 -18.55
CA ASN A 11 11.88 43.83 -18.46
C ASN A 11 11.21 43.09 -19.63
N ALA A 12 11.57 41.83 -19.82
CA ALA A 12 10.52 40.85 -20.08
C ALA A 12 9.78 40.64 -18.75
N GLU A 13 8.75 41.46 -18.47
CA GLU A 13 7.75 41.05 -17.48
C GLU A 13 7.30 39.66 -17.88
N LYS A 14 7.63 38.66 -17.05
CA LYS A 14 7.30 37.26 -17.32
C LYS A 14 5.78 37.18 -17.28
N TYR A 15 5.14 37.31 -18.44
CA TYR A 15 3.71 37.03 -18.58
C TYR A 15 3.48 35.60 -18.08
N LYS A 16 2.82 35.49 -16.93
CA LYS A 16 2.40 34.20 -16.39
C LYS A 16 1.16 33.76 -17.15
N SER A 17 1.15 32.54 -17.67
CA SER A 17 -0.07 31.97 -18.20
C SER A 17 -1.03 31.62 -17.07
N GLU A 18 -2.32 31.45 -17.38
CA GLU A 18 -3.28 30.91 -16.38
C GLU A 18 -2.80 29.56 -15.83
N PHE A 19 -2.18 28.73 -16.66
CA PHE A 19 -1.62 27.46 -16.23
C PHE A 19 -0.50 27.63 -15.20
N ASP A 20 0.39 28.60 -15.39
CA ASP A 20 1.46 28.91 -14.44
C ASP A 20 0.87 29.40 -13.11
N ILE A 21 -0.11 30.31 -13.17
CA ILE A 21 -0.82 30.82 -11.99
C ILE A 21 -1.48 29.67 -11.22
N LEU A 22 -2.14 28.76 -11.92
CA LEU A 22 -2.78 27.58 -11.32
C LEU A 22 -1.75 26.65 -10.70
N LYS A 23 -0.63 26.41 -11.37
CA LYS A 23 0.43 25.54 -10.86
C LYS A 23 1.10 26.11 -9.61
N GLU A 24 1.31 27.42 -9.57
CA GLU A 24 1.91 28.12 -8.42
C GLU A 24 0.97 28.19 -7.22
N ASN A 25 -0.34 28.39 -7.45
CA ASN A 25 -1.33 28.60 -6.39
C ASN A 25 -2.22 27.37 -6.12
N HIS A 26 -1.92 26.23 -6.73
CA HIS A 26 -2.66 24.99 -6.49
C HIS A 26 -2.46 24.55 -5.04
N LYS A 27 -3.58 24.26 -4.36
CA LYS A 27 -3.57 23.60 -3.06
C LYS A 27 -4.33 22.29 -3.12
N PHE A 28 -3.81 21.26 -2.45
CA PHE A 28 -4.45 19.94 -2.43
C PHE A 28 -5.77 19.98 -1.65
N LEU A 29 -5.79 20.68 -0.52
CA LEU A 29 -7.00 21.01 0.24
C LEU A 29 -7.01 22.52 0.55
N ARG A 30 -8.19 23.14 0.50
CA ARG A 30 -8.40 24.55 0.85
C ARG A 30 -9.37 24.64 2.03
N SER A 31 -9.01 25.41 3.05
CA SER A 31 -9.88 25.84 4.15
C SER A 31 -10.90 26.86 3.62
N GLU A 32 -12.10 26.87 4.20
CA GLU A 32 -13.14 27.88 3.88
C GLU A 32 -12.90 29.22 4.62
N GLU A 33 -12.06 29.23 5.65
CA GLU A 33 -11.85 30.38 6.56
C GLU A 33 -11.14 31.59 5.92
N ASP A 34 -10.38 31.42 4.84
CA ASP A 34 -9.46 32.45 4.33
C ASP A 34 -9.97 33.20 3.08
N GLU A 35 -11.27 33.12 2.77
CA GLU A 35 -11.80 33.52 1.46
C GLU A 35 -11.67 35.04 1.16
N SER A 36 -11.72 35.89 2.19
CA SER A 36 -11.64 37.35 2.03
C SER A 36 -10.24 37.89 1.71
N GLU A 37 -9.18 37.14 2.02
CA GLU A 37 -7.79 37.60 1.89
C GLU A 37 -7.07 37.09 0.63
N LEU A 38 -7.74 36.29 -0.20
CA LEU A 38 -7.12 35.69 -1.38
C LEU A 38 -6.76 36.74 -2.44
N THR A 39 -5.54 36.65 -2.96
CA THR A 39 -5.10 37.40 -4.16
C THR A 39 -5.92 36.96 -5.39
N TRP A 40 -5.91 37.77 -6.45
CA TRP A 40 -6.60 37.40 -7.69
C TRP A 40 -6.14 36.04 -8.26
N GLU A 41 -4.83 35.77 -8.24
CA GLU A 41 -4.24 34.49 -8.65
C GLU A 41 -4.78 33.31 -7.82
N GLN A 42 -4.86 33.50 -6.49
CA GLN A 42 -5.39 32.49 -5.57
C GLN A 42 -6.90 32.28 -5.72
N ARG A 43 -7.66 33.33 -6.05
CA ARG A 43 -9.10 33.25 -6.38
C ARG A 43 -9.33 32.48 -7.67
N LEU A 44 -8.48 32.69 -8.69
CA LEU A 44 -8.51 31.89 -9.92
C LEU A 44 -8.30 30.41 -9.61
N ALA A 45 -7.24 30.08 -8.86
CA ALA A 45 -6.95 28.70 -8.45
C ALA A 45 -8.08 28.09 -7.60
N LYS A 46 -8.69 28.85 -6.68
CA LYS A 46 -9.87 28.41 -5.92
C LYS A 46 -11.04 28.08 -6.85
N LYS A 47 -11.36 28.94 -7.81
CA LYS A 47 -12.44 28.72 -8.77
C LYS A 47 -12.27 27.42 -9.57
N TYR A 48 -11.05 27.06 -9.93
CA TYR A 48 -10.77 25.76 -10.56
C TYR A 48 -10.86 24.60 -9.57
N TYR A 49 -10.33 24.78 -8.35
CA TYR A 49 -10.42 23.79 -7.28
C TYR A 49 -11.87 23.42 -6.95
N ASP A 50 -12.77 24.40 -6.87
CA ASP A 50 -14.18 24.21 -6.53
C ASP A 50 -14.93 23.40 -7.61
N LYS A 51 -14.46 23.44 -8.87
CA LYS A 51 -15.00 22.63 -9.98
C LYS A 51 -14.52 21.17 -9.96
N LEU A 52 -13.50 20.82 -9.17
CA LEU A 52 -12.98 19.47 -9.12
C LEU A 52 -13.91 18.55 -8.32
N PHE A 53 -14.22 17.38 -8.90
CA PHE A 53 -14.91 16.28 -8.22
C PHE A 53 -13.92 15.47 -7.37
N LYS A 54 -13.84 15.82 -6.08
CA LYS A 54 -12.84 15.31 -5.13
C LYS A 54 -13.36 14.22 -4.19
N GLU A 55 -14.51 13.60 -4.49
CA GLU A 55 -15.06 12.55 -3.62
C GLU A 55 -14.25 11.25 -3.68
N TYR A 56 -13.90 10.79 -4.89
CA TYR A 56 -13.15 9.55 -5.11
C TYR A 56 -11.85 9.82 -5.87
N CYS A 57 -10.76 9.17 -5.44
CA CYS A 57 -9.49 9.15 -6.13
C CYS A 57 -9.31 7.90 -7.01
N ILE A 58 -8.28 7.92 -7.85
CA ILE A 58 -7.82 6.82 -8.70
C ILE A 58 -6.50 6.30 -8.17
N ALA A 59 -6.29 4.99 -8.22
CA ALA A 59 -5.05 4.35 -7.81
C ALA A 59 -4.32 3.68 -8.97
N GLU A 60 -3.00 3.81 -9.00
CA GLU A 60 -2.14 2.89 -9.73
C GLU A 60 -1.57 1.85 -8.75
N LEU A 61 -1.99 0.59 -8.94
CA LEU A 61 -1.64 -0.55 -8.10
C LEU A 61 -0.59 -1.45 -8.78
N LYS A 62 0.23 -0.93 -9.71
CA LYS A 62 1.20 -1.74 -10.45
C LYS A 62 2.30 -2.32 -9.55
N TYR A 63 2.81 -1.50 -8.63
CA TYR A 63 3.94 -1.84 -7.75
C TYR A 63 3.48 -2.12 -6.31
N TYR A 64 2.26 -2.64 -6.16
CA TYR A 64 1.65 -2.87 -4.85
C TYR A 64 2.46 -3.85 -3.98
N LYS A 65 3.14 -4.82 -4.61
CA LYS A 65 4.04 -5.77 -3.92
C LYS A 65 5.27 -5.11 -3.29
N GLU A 66 5.66 -3.92 -3.79
CA GLU A 66 6.73 -3.10 -3.22
C GLU A 66 6.20 -2.09 -2.19
N GLY A 67 4.90 -2.13 -1.85
CA GLY A 67 4.24 -1.11 -1.03
C GLY A 67 4.06 0.25 -1.71
N LYS A 68 4.27 0.33 -3.02
CA LYS A 68 4.18 1.58 -3.78
C LYS A 68 2.81 1.68 -4.43
N ILE A 69 2.02 2.63 -3.93
CA ILE A 69 0.68 2.96 -4.44
C ILE A 69 0.69 4.44 -4.80
N ALA A 70 0.31 4.76 -6.04
CA ALA A 70 0.13 6.14 -6.46
C ALA A 70 -1.36 6.49 -6.49
N LEU A 71 -1.71 7.66 -5.96
CA LEU A 71 -3.08 8.18 -5.91
C LEU A 71 -3.15 9.52 -6.62
N ARG A 72 -4.27 9.78 -7.29
CA ARG A 72 -4.59 11.11 -7.84
C ARG A 72 -6.10 11.34 -7.90
N TRP A 73 -6.49 12.61 -8.01
CA TRP A 73 -7.86 12.96 -8.35
C TRP A 73 -8.24 12.48 -9.75
N ARG A 74 -9.55 12.30 -9.95
CA ARG A 74 -10.13 11.92 -11.24
C ARG A 74 -10.03 13.07 -12.24
N THR A 75 -9.83 12.70 -13.50
CA THR A 75 -9.97 13.61 -14.64
C THR A 75 -11.45 13.76 -15.03
N GLU A 76 -11.80 14.81 -15.75
CA GLU A 76 -13.16 15.03 -16.25
C GLU A 76 -13.72 13.81 -17.00
N LYS A 77 -12.93 13.25 -17.94
CA LYS A 77 -13.31 12.06 -18.69
C LYS A 77 -13.61 10.87 -17.77
N GLU A 78 -12.80 10.67 -16.73
CA GLU A 78 -13.00 9.60 -15.74
C GLU A 78 -14.26 9.81 -14.90
N VAL A 79 -14.56 11.05 -14.53
CA VAL A 79 -15.80 11.40 -13.82
C VAL A 79 -17.01 11.08 -14.69
N ILE A 80 -17.01 11.51 -15.96
CA ILE A 80 -18.14 11.29 -16.89
C ILE A 80 -18.40 9.80 -17.10
N ILE A 81 -17.37 8.97 -17.28
CA ILE A 81 -17.55 7.53 -17.47
C ILE A 81 -17.83 6.76 -16.16
N GLY A 82 -17.79 7.43 -15.01
CA GLY A 82 -18.00 6.81 -13.70
C GLY A 82 -16.80 6.01 -13.16
N LYS A 83 -15.60 6.23 -13.68
CA LYS A 83 -14.37 5.59 -13.19
C LYS A 83 -14.10 5.99 -11.74
N GLY A 84 -13.75 5.02 -10.90
CA GLY A 84 -13.50 5.20 -9.47
C GLY A 84 -14.75 5.29 -8.59
N GLN A 85 -15.96 5.29 -9.18
CA GLN A 85 -17.23 5.33 -8.43
C GLN A 85 -18.19 4.21 -8.82
N LEU A 86 -18.41 4.01 -10.12
CA LEU A 86 -19.21 2.92 -10.71
C LEU A 86 -18.33 1.83 -11.34
N THR A 87 -17.04 2.11 -11.50
CA THR A 87 -16.03 1.18 -11.99
C THR A 87 -14.83 1.26 -11.04
N CYS A 88 -14.15 0.15 -10.80
CA CYS A 88 -12.97 0.06 -9.94
C CYS A 88 -11.99 1.20 -10.20
N ALA A 89 -11.48 1.83 -9.14
CA ALA A 89 -10.57 2.97 -9.20
C ALA A 89 -9.14 2.62 -9.64
N SER A 90 -8.78 1.34 -9.78
CA SER A 90 -7.46 0.94 -10.28
C SER A 90 -7.31 1.32 -11.76
N THR A 91 -6.23 2.01 -12.14
CA THR A 91 -6.01 2.51 -13.51
C THR A 91 -6.08 1.43 -14.58
N ARG A 92 -5.71 0.19 -14.25
CA ARG A 92 -5.66 -0.96 -15.18
C ARG A 92 -6.78 -2.00 -14.94
N CYS A 93 -7.88 -1.59 -14.31
CA CYS A 93 -9.01 -2.47 -14.01
C CYS A 93 -10.30 -1.90 -14.63
N SER A 94 -11.18 -2.75 -15.14
CA SER A 94 -12.49 -2.36 -15.70
C SER A 94 -13.66 -2.99 -14.96
N GLU A 95 -13.43 -3.58 -13.79
CA GLU A 95 -14.45 -4.25 -12.99
C GLU A 95 -15.49 -3.27 -12.46
N LYS A 96 -16.76 -3.69 -12.42
CA LYS A 96 -17.91 -2.88 -12.01
C LYS A 96 -18.71 -3.50 -10.87
N VAL A 97 -18.49 -4.77 -10.58
CA VAL A 97 -19.23 -5.53 -9.57
C VAL A 97 -18.49 -5.51 -8.22
N ASP A 98 -19.24 -5.58 -7.12
CA ASP A 98 -18.76 -5.69 -5.73
C ASP A 98 -17.71 -4.64 -5.33
N LEU A 99 -17.93 -3.40 -5.77
CA LEU A 99 -17.03 -2.28 -5.48
C LEU A 99 -17.20 -1.78 -4.04
N LYS A 100 -16.15 -1.89 -3.24
CA LYS A 100 -16.07 -1.40 -1.85
C LYS A 100 -15.30 -0.08 -1.76
N SER A 101 -15.78 0.82 -0.90
CA SER A 101 -15.11 2.09 -0.58
C SER A 101 -14.10 1.90 0.55
N TRP A 102 -12.95 2.54 0.43
CA TRP A 102 -11.87 2.55 1.40
C TRP A 102 -11.44 3.99 1.66
N GLU A 103 -11.02 4.27 2.89
CA GLU A 103 -10.35 5.51 3.25
C GLU A 103 -8.86 5.24 3.42
N VAL A 104 -8.05 5.97 2.66
CA VAL A 104 -6.60 5.77 2.62
C VAL A 104 -5.93 7.06 3.10
N ASN A 105 -4.94 6.90 3.97
CA ASN A 105 -4.10 8.03 4.37
C ASN A 105 -3.18 8.42 3.22
N PHE A 106 -3.34 9.65 2.73
CA PHE A 106 -2.53 10.24 1.67
C PHE A 106 -1.59 11.27 2.28
N ALA A 107 -0.32 10.90 2.40
CA ALA A 107 0.75 11.81 2.79
C ALA A 107 1.26 12.58 1.58
N TYR A 108 1.36 13.91 1.68
CA TYR A 108 1.84 14.79 0.62
C TYR A 108 2.69 15.94 1.20
N VAL A 109 3.45 16.59 0.34
CA VAL A 109 4.23 17.79 0.70
C VAL A 109 3.62 18.97 -0.02
N GLU A 110 3.30 20.02 0.73
CA GLU A 110 2.74 21.28 0.23
C GLU A 110 3.40 22.42 0.99
N ASP A 111 3.90 23.42 0.27
CA ASP A 111 4.64 24.56 0.83
C ASP A 111 5.84 24.13 1.72
N GLY A 112 6.46 22.99 1.40
CA GLY A 112 7.59 22.42 2.15
C GLY A 112 7.20 21.63 3.41
N GLU A 113 5.92 21.61 3.75
CA GLU A 113 5.40 20.92 4.93
C GLU A 113 4.79 19.56 4.56
N LYS A 114 5.03 18.55 5.40
CA LYS A 114 4.39 17.24 5.28
C LYS A 114 2.98 17.31 5.84
N LYS A 115 1.99 17.03 5.02
CA LYS A 115 0.57 17.00 5.36
C LYS A 115 0.00 15.62 5.09
N ASN A 116 -1.10 15.30 5.76
CA ASN A 116 -1.85 14.06 5.59
C ASN A 116 -3.32 14.38 5.35
N ALA A 117 -3.98 13.58 4.52
CA ALA A 117 -5.42 13.65 4.33
C ALA A 117 -5.99 12.24 4.11
N LEU A 118 -7.18 11.98 4.63
CA LEU A 118 -7.93 10.78 4.27
C LEU A 118 -8.62 11.01 2.92
N VAL A 119 -8.32 10.15 1.95
CA VAL A 119 -8.97 10.16 0.63
C VAL A 119 -9.79 8.89 0.44
N LYS A 120 -10.95 9.02 -0.21
CA LYS A 120 -11.80 7.86 -0.49
C LYS A 120 -11.45 7.25 -1.84
N ILE A 121 -11.42 5.92 -1.90
CA ILE A 121 -11.19 5.14 -3.12
C ILE A 121 -12.18 3.98 -3.18
N ARG A 122 -12.70 3.67 -4.38
CA ARG A 122 -13.61 2.54 -4.58
C ARG A 122 -12.99 1.45 -5.45
N LEU A 123 -12.85 0.23 -4.93
CA LEU A 123 -12.13 -0.87 -5.59
C LEU A 123 -12.95 -2.16 -5.57
N CYS A 124 -12.74 -3.00 -6.59
CA CYS A 124 -13.24 -4.38 -6.60
C CYS A 124 -12.40 -5.26 -5.66
N PRO A 125 -12.85 -6.48 -5.30
CA PRO A 125 -12.17 -7.33 -4.32
C PRO A 125 -10.69 -7.59 -4.65
N THR A 126 -10.37 -7.88 -5.91
CA THR A 126 -8.98 -8.14 -6.35
C THR A 126 -8.07 -6.92 -6.21
N CYS A 127 -8.59 -5.71 -6.40
CA CYS A 127 -7.81 -4.49 -6.22
C CYS A 127 -7.76 -4.04 -4.76
N SER A 128 -8.80 -4.33 -3.97
CA SER A 128 -8.80 -4.16 -2.52
C SER A 128 -7.74 -5.02 -1.85
N TYR A 129 -7.53 -6.24 -2.33
CA TYR A 129 -6.40 -7.06 -1.91
C TYR A 129 -5.06 -6.37 -2.18
N LYS A 130 -4.85 -5.90 -3.43
CA LYS A 130 -3.61 -5.21 -3.82
C LYS A 130 -3.34 -3.96 -2.96
N LEU A 131 -4.39 -3.20 -2.62
CA LEU A 131 -4.28 -2.02 -1.77
C LEU A 131 -3.72 -2.37 -0.36
N ASN A 132 -4.10 -3.53 0.19
CA ASN A 132 -3.76 -3.94 1.55
C ASN A 132 -2.63 -4.98 1.63
N TYR A 133 -2.04 -5.38 0.50
CA TYR A 133 -1.07 -6.48 0.39
C TYR A 133 -0.01 -6.51 1.48
N ASN A 134 0.67 -5.39 1.73
CA ASN A 134 1.74 -5.33 2.74
C ASN A 134 1.24 -5.51 4.17
N LYS A 135 0.06 -4.98 4.52
CA LYS A 135 -0.48 -5.12 5.88
C LYS A 135 -0.70 -6.59 6.19
N VAL A 136 -1.22 -7.32 5.22
CA VAL A 136 -1.55 -8.72 5.49
C VAL A 136 -0.33 -9.63 5.40
N HIS A 137 0.63 -9.36 4.51
CA HIS A 137 1.89 -10.11 4.52
C HIS A 137 2.71 -9.86 5.80
N GLN A 138 2.61 -8.67 6.40
CA GLN A 138 3.22 -8.39 7.72
C GLN A 138 2.52 -9.13 8.88
N GLU A 139 1.24 -9.47 8.78
CA GLU A 139 0.52 -10.24 9.80
C GLU A 139 0.88 -11.73 9.72
N VAL A 140 0.89 -12.30 8.51
CA VAL A 140 1.28 -13.70 8.27
C VAL A 140 2.72 -14.00 8.71
N ASP A 141 3.66 -13.09 8.42
CA ASP A 141 5.06 -13.29 8.83
C ASP A 141 5.25 -13.21 10.37
N LYS A 142 4.37 -12.50 11.10
CA LYS A 142 4.39 -12.43 12.58
C LYS A 142 3.82 -13.70 13.21
N GLU A 143 2.72 -14.23 12.68
CA GLU A 143 2.11 -15.47 13.18
C GLU A 143 3.03 -16.67 12.98
N GLY A 144 3.70 -16.77 11.82
CA GLY A 144 4.69 -17.81 11.58
C GLY A 144 5.93 -17.73 12.47
N THR A 145 6.29 -16.55 12.99
CA THR A 145 7.40 -16.43 13.96
C THR A 145 7.00 -16.78 15.40
N SER A 146 5.73 -16.58 15.79
CA SER A 146 5.23 -17.03 17.10
C SER A 146 5.16 -18.55 17.20
N GLU A 147 4.68 -19.24 16.16
CA GLU A 147 4.58 -20.71 16.16
C GLU A 147 5.96 -21.40 16.24
N ILE A 148 6.98 -20.83 15.60
CA ILE A 148 8.36 -21.34 15.67
C ILE A 148 8.92 -21.18 17.10
N LYS A 149 8.66 -20.05 17.77
CA LYS A 149 9.15 -19.79 19.14
C LYS A 149 8.48 -20.69 20.19
N ASP A 150 7.18 -20.94 20.07
CA ASP A 150 6.47 -21.87 20.96
C ASP A 150 6.98 -23.31 20.76
N SER A 151 7.28 -23.71 19.51
CA SER A 151 7.84 -25.02 19.22
C SER A 151 9.29 -25.24 19.72
N GLU A 152 10.07 -24.17 19.91
CA GLU A 152 11.42 -24.23 20.48
C GLU A 152 11.42 -24.29 22.01
N GLN A 153 10.49 -23.60 22.68
CA GLN A 153 10.32 -23.70 24.14
C GLN A 153 9.90 -25.12 24.56
N ASP A 154 8.99 -25.74 23.81
CA ASP A 154 8.47 -27.08 24.08
C ASP A 154 9.53 -28.20 23.86
N LYS A 155 10.52 -27.96 22.98
CA LYS A 155 11.69 -28.84 22.79
C LYS A 155 12.73 -28.68 23.90
N HIS A 156 12.90 -27.48 24.47
CA HIS A 156 13.84 -27.24 25.55
C HIS A 156 13.35 -27.83 26.88
N GLU A 157 12.04 -27.85 27.13
CA GLU A 157 11.45 -28.49 28.32
C GLU A 157 11.54 -30.02 28.30
N LYS A 158 11.36 -30.66 27.13
CA LYS A 158 11.53 -32.11 26.95
C LYS A 158 12.98 -32.59 27.10
N ARG A 159 13.98 -31.73 26.83
CA ARG A 159 15.41 -32.06 27.04
C ARG A 159 15.84 -31.98 28.50
N LYS A 160 15.26 -31.09 29.32
CA LYS A 160 15.56 -31.01 30.76
C LYS A 160 15.01 -32.18 31.57
N ARG A 161 13.91 -32.81 31.13
CA ARG A 161 13.29 -33.95 31.84
C ARG A 161 14.01 -35.30 31.65
N LYS A 162 14.94 -35.42 30.70
CA LYS A 162 15.72 -36.65 30.46
C LYS A 162 17.07 -36.73 31.18
N SER A 163 17.42 -35.72 31.99
CA SER A 163 18.75 -35.61 32.62
C SER A 163 18.79 -36.06 34.10
N TYR A 164 17.69 -36.55 34.68
CA TYR A 164 17.64 -36.92 36.10
C TYR A 164 17.28 -38.39 36.36
N ASP A 165 17.39 -39.31 35.39
CA ASP A 165 17.24 -40.71 35.77
C ASP A 165 18.25 -41.61 35.07
N SER A 166 19.07 -42.26 35.89
CA SER A 166 19.91 -43.45 35.67
C SER A 166 21.34 -43.25 36.17
N ALA A 167 21.53 -43.50 37.46
CA ALA A 167 22.77 -44.01 38.02
C ALA A 167 22.55 -45.48 38.41
N SER A 168 23.09 -46.42 37.63
CA SER A 168 23.78 -47.63 38.11
C SER A 168 24.11 -48.62 36.98
N ASP A 169 25.41 -48.87 36.85
CA ASP A 169 26.15 -50.13 36.67
C ASP A 169 25.85 -51.22 35.60
N GLN A 170 26.95 -51.49 34.86
CA GLN A 170 27.60 -52.78 34.50
C GLN A 170 27.31 -53.52 33.18
N GLU A 171 28.36 -53.48 32.34
CA GLU A 171 29.02 -54.44 31.43
C GLU A 171 28.29 -55.69 30.85
N GLN A 172 28.37 -55.92 29.52
CA GLN A 172 29.33 -56.83 28.83
C GLN A 172 28.95 -57.08 27.34
N ASP A 173 29.97 -57.51 26.58
CA ASP A 173 30.12 -57.70 25.12
C ASP A 173 29.16 -58.66 24.37
N ILE A 174 29.00 -58.44 23.05
CA ILE A 174 29.27 -59.37 21.90
C ILE A 174 28.51 -58.92 20.61
N LYS A 175 29.23 -58.99 19.48
CA LYS A 175 28.89 -58.68 18.07
C LYS A 175 27.71 -59.49 17.47
N SER A 176 26.98 -58.90 16.50
CA SER A 176 26.70 -59.48 15.16
C SER A 176 25.83 -58.58 14.26
N GLU A 177 25.99 -58.78 12.95
CA GLU A 177 25.44 -58.04 11.81
C GLU A 177 23.92 -58.20 11.62
N GLY A 178 23.27 -57.21 10.99
CA GLY A 178 21.86 -57.34 10.58
C GLY A 178 21.28 -56.10 9.91
N ARG A 179 21.29 -56.10 8.58
CA ARG A 179 20.64 -55.15 7.66
C ARG A 179 19.12 -55.27 7.74
N GLN A 180 18.37 -54.16 7.81
CA GLN A 180 17.04 -54.08 7.19
C GLN A 180 16.57 -52.63 7.00
N ASP A 181 16.29 -52.33 5.74
CA ASP A 181 15.63 -51.15 5.21
C ASP A 181 14.17 -51.05 5.72
N VAL A 182 13.74 -49.85 6.12
CA VAL A 182 12.32 -49.46 6.02
C VAL A 182 12.26 -48.02 5.50
N ALA A 183 11.92 -47.93 4.22
CA ALA A 183 11.54 -46.71 3.55
C ALA A 183 10.08 -46.35 3.86
N ASP A 184 9.82 -45.06 3.66
CA ASP A 184 8.56 -44.47 3.24
C ASP A 184 7.48 -44.14 4.27
N GLY A 185 7.40 -42.84 4.50
CA GLY A 185 6.26 -42.13 5.06
C GLY A 185 6.41 -40.65 4.76
N LYS A 186 6.78 -40.28 3.53
CA LYS A 186 6.77 -38.87 3.09
C LYS A 186 5.31 -38.41 3.08
N LYS A 187 4.85 -37.88 4.22
CA LYS A 187 3.72 -36.95 4.23
C LYS A 187 4.14 -35.79 3.33
N LYS A 188 3.56 -35.75 2.13
CA LYS A 188 3.58 -34.58 1.27
C LYS A 188 2.93 -33.47 2.08
N ASN A 189 3.77 -32.68 2.76
CA ASN A 189 3.35 -31.39 3.27
C ASN A 189 3.02 -30.60 2.00
N GLN A 190 1.72 -30.47 1.73
CA GLN A 190 1.24 -29.69 0.61
C GLN A 190 1.58 -28.25 0.99
N MET A 191 2.75 -27.81 0.53
CA MET A 191 3.24 -26.46 0.74
C MET A 191 2.36 -25.57 -0.11
N TRP A 192 1.24 -25.13 0.46
CA TRP A 192 0.38 -24.16 -0.16
C TRP A 192 1.20 -22.89 -0.34
N SER A 193 1.04 -22.22 -1.48
CA SER A 193 1.72 -20.94 -1.68
C SER A 193 1.22 -19.99 -0.59
N LYS A 194 2.10 -19.12 -0.05
CA LYS A 194 1.67 -18.04 0.86
C LYS A 194 0.50 -17.23 0.29
N ASP A 195 0.35 -17.22 -1.04
CA ASP A 195 -0.78 -16.60 -1.75
C ASP A 195 -2.13 -17.35 -1.55
N GLU A 196 -2.13 -18.68 -1.48
CA GLU A 196 -3.36 -19.50 -1.32
C GLU A 196 -3.87 -19.53 0.14
N GLU A 197 -2.94 -19.56 1.09
CA GLU A 197 -3.26 -19.46 2.52
C GLU A 197 -3.83 -18.08 2.87
N PHE A 198 -3.30 -17.05 2.21
CA PHE A 198 -3.79 -15.69 2.30
C PHE A 198 -5.23 -15.53 1.73
N ASP A 199 -5.52 -16.13 0.58
CA ASP A 199 -6.87 -16.10 -0.02
C ASP A 199 -7.92 -16.74 0.91
N LYS A 200 -7.52 -17.79 1.64
CA LYS A 200 -8.37 -18.44 2.64
C LYS A 200 -8.65 -17.54 3.85
N TYR A 201 -7.64 -16.80 4.33
CA TYR A 201 -7.80 -15.85 5.44
C TYR A 201 -8.82 -14.76 5.12
N PHE A 202 -8.72 -14.13 3.95
CA PHE A 202 -9.68 -13.11 3.54
C PHE A 202 -11.07 -13.67 3.17
N SER A 203 -11.16 -14.93 2.74
CA SER A 203 -12.46 -15.59 2.53
C SER A 203 -13.20 -15.92 3.84
N GLY A 204 -12.48 -16.02 4.97
CA GLY A 204 -13.04 -16.38 6.27
C GLY A 204 -13.32 -15.22 7.23
N SER A 205 -12.83 -14.01 6.96
CA SER A 205 -13.11 -12.80 7.77
C SER A 205 -14.26 -11.94 7.24
N PHE A 206 -15.11 -12.49 6.37
CA PHE A 206 -16.19 -11.77 5.67
C PHE A 206 -17.61 -12.26 5.96
N ASP A 207 -17.82 -13.01 7.05
CA ASP A 207 -19.15 -13.19 7.68
C ASP A 207 -19.40 -12.13 8.78
#